data_AF-C4YG81-F1
#
_entry.id   AF-C4YG81-F1
#
_cell.length_a   1.000
_cell.length_b   1.000
_cell.length_c   1.000
_cell.angle_alpha   90.00
_cell.angle_beta   90.00
_cell.angle_gamma   90.00
#
_symmetry.space_group_name_H-M   'P 1'
#
loop_
_entity.id
_entity.type
_entity.pdbx_description
1 polymer ?
#
loop_
_entity_poly.entity_id
_entity_poly.type
_entity_poly.pdbx_seq_one_letter_code
_entity_poly.pdbx_strand_id
1 'polypeptide(L)' 'MDAKKVTKRTKVKPFVKLVNYNHLMPTRYSLDVESFKSAVTSEALEEPSQREEAKKVVKKAFEEKHQAGKNKWFFQKLHF' A
#
# COMPACT_ATOMS: atom_id res chain seq x y z
N MET A 1 16.37 -13.16 14.55
CA MET A 1 14.93 -12.95 14.80
C MET A 1 14.21 -14.25 14.50
N ASP A 2 13.31 -14.71 15.36
CA ASP A 2 12.46 -15.87 15.08
C ASP A 2 11.58 -15.60 13.83
N ALA A 3 11.42 -16.59 12.96
CA ALA A 3 10.64 -16.50 11.73
C ALA A 3 9.20 -16.02 11.99
N LYS A 4 8.57 -16.44 13.09
CA LYS A 4 7.23 -15.97 13.49
C LYS A 4 7.23 -14.48 13.87
N LYS A 5 8.32 -13.98 14.45
CA LYS A 5 8.47 -12.55 14.81
C LYS A 5 8.70 -11.70 13.56
N VAL A 6 9.48 -12.19 12.60
CA VAL A 6 9.72 -11.50 11.32
C VAL A 6 8.40 -11.32 10.57
N THR A 7 7.63 -12.39 10.37
CA THR A 7 6.36 -12.33 9.64
C THR A 7 5.33 -11.39 10.27
N LYS A 8 5.30 -11.29 11.62
CA LYS A 8 4.41 -10.33 12.30
C LYS A 8 4.84 -8.87 12.09
N ARG A 9 6.15 -8.59 12.02
CA ARG A 9 6.69 -7.23 11.86
C ARG A 9 6.63 -6.71 10.42
N THR A 10 6.64 -7.59 9.42
CA THR A 10 6.56 -7.22 8.00
C THR A 10 5.13 -7.05 7.50
N LYS A 11 4.10 -7.22 8.34
CA LYS A 11 2.70 -7.02 7.95
C LYS A 11 2.42 -5.55 7.68
N VAL A 12 1.74 -5.28 6.56
CA VAL A 12 1.36 -3.92 6.16
C VAL A 12 -0.15 -3.73 6.32
N LYS A 13 -0.56 -2.58 6.86
CA LYS A 13 -1.98 -2.17 6.94
C LYS A 13 -2.22 -1.03 5.92
N PRO A 14 -2.73 -1.33 4.72
CA PRO A 14 -2.97 -0.31 3.71
C PRO A 14 -4.24 0.49 3.96
N PHE A 15 -4.35 1.63 3.28
CA PHE A 15 -5.55 2.43 3.16
C PHE A 15 -5.74 2.89 1.71
N VAL A 16 -6.98 3.22 1.34
CA VAL A 16 -7.31 3.80 0.03
C VAL A 16 -8.18 5.02 0.29
N LYS A 17 -7.89 6.14 -0.38
CA LYS A 17 -8.52 7.43 -0.12
C LYS A 17 -8.56 8.29 -1.38
N LEU A 18 -9.65 9.01 -1.57
CA LEU A 18 -9.75 10.09 -2.55
C LEU A 18 -9.18 11.37 -1.93
N VAL A 19 -8.17 11.98 -2.58
CA VAL A 19 -7.39 13.08 -2.01
C VAL A 19 -7.22 14.18 -3.06
N ASN A 20 -7.42 15.44 -2.66
CA ASN A 20 -7.14 16.61 -3.48
C ASN A 20 -5.62 16.79 -3.66
N TYR A 21 -5.16 17.20 -4.85
CA TYR A 21 -3.75 17.44 -5.15
C TYR A 21 -3.07 18.42 -4.19
N ASN A 22 -3.80 19.43 -3.67
CA ASN A 22 -3.25 20.38 -2.71
C ASN A 22 -2.83 19.72 -1.38
N HIS A 23 -3.35 18.52 -1.07
CA HIS A 23 -3.00 17.78 0.15
C HIS A 23 -1.88 16.76 -0.07
N LEU A 24 -1.25 16.75 -1.26
CA LEU A 24 -0.16 15.84 -1.62
C LEU A 24 1.11 16.63 -1.88
N MET A 25 2.19 16.24 -1.19
CA MET A 25 3.54 16.70 -1.54
C MET A 25 4.13 15.72 -2.57
N PRO A 26 4.41 16.15 -3.82
CA PRO A 26 5.01 15.28 -4.81
C PRO A 26 6.43 14.88 -4.40
N THR A 27 6.82 13.65 -4.70
CA THR A 27 8.16 13.13 -4.41
C THR A 27 8.82 12.64 -5.70
N ARG A 28 10.15 12.59 -5.74
CA ARG A 28 10.90 12.11 -6.91
C ARG A 28 10.77 10.60 -7.14
N TYR A 29 10.38 9.84 -6.11
CA TYR A 29 10.32 8.39 -6.17
C TYR A 29 9.05 7.92 -6.87
N SER A 30 9.18 6.85 -7.67
CA SER A 30 8.04 6.16 -8.29
C SER A 30 7.84 4.78 -7.68
N LEU A 31 6.59 4.32 -7.71
CA LEU A 31 6.18 2.97 -7.34
C LEU A 31 5.38 2.40 -8.51
N ASP A 32 5.74 1.20 -8.94
CA ASP A 32 4.95 0.47 -9.95
C ASP A 32 3.56 0.10 -9.36
N VAL A 33 2.51 0.38 -10.13
CA VAL A 33 1.10 0.33 -9.69
C VAL A 33 0.32 -0.78 -10.41
N GLU A 34 0.92 -1.46 -11.40
CA GLU A 34 0.19 -2.38 -12.28
C GLU A 34 -0.55 -3.49 -11.52
N SER A 35 0.05 -4.00 -10.43
CA SER A 35 -0.49 -5.14 -9.68
C SER A 35 -1.78 -4.86 -8.91
N PHE A 36 -2.15 -3.60 -8.68
CA PHE A 36 -3.36 -3.24 -7.91
C PHE A 36 -4.18 -2.11 -8.53
N LYS A 37 -3.79 -1.62 -9.71
CA LYS A 37 -4.49 -0.53 -10.42
C LYS A 37 -5.94 -0.87 -10.72
N SER A 38 -6.22 -2.10 -11.14
CA SER A 38 -7.59 -2.57 -11.44
C SER A 38 -8.47 -2.70 -10.21
N ALA A 39 -7.88 -2.88 -9.01
CA ALA A 39 -8.62 -3.00 -7.77
C ALA A 39 -8.97 -1.64 -7.14
N VAL A 40 -8.33 -0.55 -7.58
CA VAL A 40 -8.54 0.81 -7.05
C VAL A 40 -9.21 1.67 -8.12
N THR A 41 -10.53 1.53 -8.22
CA THR A 41 -11.41 2.32 -9.09
C THR A 41 -12.26 3.29 -8.27
N SER A 42 -12.77 4.35 -8.88
CA SER A 42 -13.69 5.30 -8.23
C SER A 42 -14.95 4.63 -7.67
N GLU A 43 -15.51 3.68 -8.42
CA GLU A 43 -16.72 2.93 -8.03
C GLU A 43 -16.47 2.03 -6.82
N ALA A 44 -15.38 1.26 -6.85
CA ALA A 44 -14.91 0.46 -5.69
C ALA A 44 -14.61 1.29 -4.44
N LEU A 45 -14.47 2.61 -4.57
CA LEU A 45 -14.30 3.54 -3.47
C LEU A 45 -15.61 4.12 -2.96
N GLU A 46 -16.77 3.84 -3.51
CA GLU A 46 -18.05 4.29 -2.93
C GLU A 46 -18.56 3.27 -1.91
N GLU A 47 -18.49 2.00 -2.26
CA GLU A 47 -19.09 0.92 -1.49
C GLU A 47 -18.13 0.35 -0.43
N PRO A 48 -18.54 0.24 0.85
CA PRO A 48 -17.66 -0.22 1.92
C PRO A 48 -17.08 -1.62 1.72
N SER A 49 -17.84 -2.56 1.15
CA SER A 49 -17.35 -3.94 0.98
C SER A 49 -16.26 -4.02 -0.10
N GLN A 50 -16.46 -3.35 -1.24
CA GLN A 50 -15.46 -3.23 -2.30
C GLN A 50 -14.16 -2.55 -1.81
N ARG A 51 -14.26 -1.55 -0.92
CA ARG A 51 -13.07 -0.95 -0.28
C ARG A 51 -12.28 -1.96 0.54
N GLU A 52 -12.93 -2.90 1.20
CA GLU A 52 -12.25 -3.96 1.96
C GLU A 52 -11.54 -4.95 1.06
N GLU A 53 -12.17 -5.32 -0.06
CA GLU A 53 -11.57 -6.20 -1.07
C GLU A 53 -10.35 -5.55 -1.72
N ALA A 54 -10.46 -4.28 -2.12
CA ALA A 54 -9.34 -3.51 -2.65
C ALA A 54 -8.16 -3.46 -1.66
N LYS A 55 -8.42 -3.24 -0.37
CA LYS A 55 -7.38 -3.25 0.67
C LYS A 55 -6.69 -4.61 0.80
N LYS A 56 -7.41 -5.73 0.63
CA LYS A 56 -6.82 -7.08 0.68
C LYS A 56 -5.85 -7.29 -0.49
N VAL A 57 -6.22 -6.86 -1.70
CA VAL A 57 -5.36 -6.93 -2.89
C VAL A 57 -4.11 -6.06 -2.71
N VAL A 58 -4.29 -4.80 -2.30
CA VAL A 58 -3.17 -3.86 -2.06
C VAL A 58 -2.22 -4.39 -0.98
N LYS A 59 -2.78 -4.97 0.10
CA LYS A 59 -1.97 -5.54 1.18
C LYS A 59 -1.03 -6.63 0.67
N LYS A 60 -1.55 -7.58 -0.10
CA LYS A 60 -0.75 -8.68 -0.65
C LYS A 60 0.38 -8.15 -1.53
N ALA A 61 0.07 -7.22 -2.45
CA ALA A 61 1.07 -6.61 -3.32
C ALA A 61 2.16 -5.85 -2.55
N PHE A 62 1.80 -5.13 -1.48
CA PHE A 62 2.77 -4.40 -0.65
C PHE A 62 3.65 -5.33 0.19
N GLU A 63 3.09 -6.39 0.76
CA GLU A 63 3.87 -7.37 1.53
C GLU A 63 4.88 -8.11 0.63
N GLU A 64 4.50 -8.48 -0.60
CA GLU A 64 5.41 -9.07 -1.60
C GLU A 64 6.54 -8.10 -2.00
N LYS A 65 6.22 -6.84 -2.29
CA LYS A 65 7.23 -5.82 -2.65
C LYS A 65 8.19 -5.52 -1.49
N HIS A 66 7.67 -5.48 -0.25
CA HIS A 66 8.48 -5.25 0.95
C HIS A 66 9.45 -6.40 1.20
N GLN A 67 8.99 -7.65 1.08
CA GLN A 67 9.84 -8.83 1.24
C GLN A 67 10.92 -8.93 0.14
N ALA A 68 10.59 -8.54 -1.10
CA ALA A 68 11.55 -8.46 -2.20
C ALA A 68 12.58 -7.32 -2.05
N GLY A 69 12.46 -6.47 -1.04
CA GLY A 69 13.37 -5.34 -0.81
C GLY A 69 13.26 -4.22 -1.85
N LYS A 70 12.18 -4.20 -2.64
CA LYS A 70 11.89 -3.13 -3.61
C LYS A 70 11.31 -1.91 -2.90
N ASN A 71 11.54 -0.73 -3.45
CA ASN A 71 10.99 0.54 -2.94
C ASN A 71 11.26 0.78 -1.44
N LYS A 72 12.49 0.54 -0.97
CA LYS A 72 12.88 0.63 0.46
C LYS A 72 12.40 1.93 1.13
N TRP A 73 12.55 3.07 0.46
CA TRP A 73 12.13 4.38 0.97
C TRP A 73 10.61 4.44 1.26
N PHE A 74 9.78 3.82 0.42
CA PHE A 74 8.32 3.82 0.59
C PHE A 74 7.87 3.05 1.84
N PHE A 75 8.59 1.98 2.22
CA PHE A 75 8.27 1.17 3.39
C PHE A 75 8.95 1.65 4.68
N GLN A 76 9.79 2.68 4.59
CA GLN A 76 10.39 3.32 5.75
C GLN A 76 9.45 4.41 6.27
N LYS A 77 9.19 4.40 7.58
CA LYS A 77 8.36 5.42 8.22
C LYS A 77 9.02 6.81 8.05
N LEU A 78 8.24 7.79 7.61
CA LEU A 78 8.66 9.19 7.66
C LEU A 78 8.64 9.66 9.11
N HIS A 79 9.80 10.05 9.64
CA HIS A 79 9.94 10.65 10.95
C HIS A 79 9.90 12.17 10.80
N PHE A 80 8.96 12.79 11.50
CA PHE A 80 8.85 14.23 11.68
C PHE A 80 8.77 14.51 13.17
#